data_AF-A0AAU2R2H3-F1
#
_entry.id   AF-A0AAU2R2H3-F1
#
_cell.length_a   1.000
_cell.length_b   1.000
_cell.length_c   1.000
_cell.angle_alpha   90.00
_cell.angle_beta   90.00
_cell.angle_gamma   90.00
#
_symmetry.space_group_name_H-M   'P 1'
#
loop_
_entity.id
_entity.type
_entity.pdbx_description
1 polymer ?
#
loop_
_entity_poly.entity_id
_entity_poly.type
_entity_poly.pdbx_seq_one_letter_code
_entity_poly.pdbx_strand_id
1 'polypeptide(L)'
;MNTAMADGGKADTERRRQRVITAVKNAAKNNTSISVSAIARQTGVDRTFLYRHRDLLALVHAAELEPARHDPAGASPVSLASLQADLANAQARNTRLVTRVQQMEKRLSELMGEQAWRESGLGAPADVEELQRTITWLEQRNVGLASNLEEREAELEAARVANRELTRALNQKGATDR
;
A
#
# COMPACT_ATOMS: atom_id res chain seq x y z
N MET A 1 22.63 3.81 -69.68
CA MET A 1 23.31 4.98 -69.09
C MET A 1 22.91 5.24 -67.62
N ASN A 2 22.62 4.20 -66.80
CA ASN A 2 22.14 4.35 -65.40
C ASN A 2 23.00 3.62 -64.35
N THR A 3 24.01 2.84 -64.75
CA THR A 3 24.86 2.08 -63.81
C THR A 3 25.94 2.96 -63.17
N ALA A 4 26.56 3.87 -63.92
CA ALA A 4 27.59 4.78 -63.41
C ALA A 4 27.12 5.73 -62.30
N MET A 5 25.85 6.20 -62.35
CA MET A 5 25.28 7.04 -61.28
C MET A 5 24.88 6.24 -60.04
N ALA A 6 24.40 5.01 -60.21
CA ALA A 6 24.10 4.11 -59.09
C ALA A 6 25.38 3.69 -58.34
N ASP A 7 26.48 3.49 -59.06
CA ASP A 7 27.79 3.17 -58.47
C ASP A 7 28.41 4.40 -57.77
N GLY A 8 28.21 5.60 -58.31
CA GLY A 8 28.60 6.86 -57.67
C GLY A 8 27.92 7.08 -56.31
N GLY A 9 26.62 6.80 -56.21
CA GLY A 9 25.87 6.92 -54.94
C GLY A 9 26.29 5.90 -53.89
N LYS A 10 26.61 4.67 -54.32
CA LYS A 10 27.15 3.63 -53.43
C LYS A 10 28.53 3.99 -52.90
N ALA A 11 29.40 4.51 -53.76
CA ALA A 11 30.74 4.96 -53.37
C ALA A 11 30.71 6.14 -52.39
N ASP A 12 29.78 7.10 -52.57
CA ASP A 12 29.63 8.22 -51.63
C ASP A 12 29.10 7.77 -50.26
N THR A 13 28.14 6.83 -50.25
CA THR A 13 27.60 6.25 -49.02
C THR A 13 28.70 5.54 -48.23
N GLU A 14 29.55 4.76 -48.90
CA GLU A 14 30.65 4.03 -48.25
C GLU A 14 31.71 4.98 -47.67
N ARG A 15 32.04 6.07 -48.38
CA ARG A 15 32.94 7.10 -47.85
C ARG A 15 32.37 7.77 -46.59
N ARG A 16 31.07 8.07 -46.58
CA ARG A 16 30.38 8.63 -45.39
C ARG A 16 30.42 7.64 -44.22
N ARG A 17 30.16 6.36 -44.47
CA ARG A 17 30.26 5.29 -43.46
C ARG A 17 31.66 5.20 -42.87
N GLN A 18 32.68 5.18 -43.72
CA GLN A 18 34.07 5.08 -43.25
C GLN A 18 34.48 6.29 -42.41
N ARG A 19 34.03 7.51 -42.75
CA ARG A 19 34.25 8.70 -41.92
C ARG A 19 33.61 8.57 -40.53
N VAL A 20 32.40 8.02 -40.45
CA VAL A 20 31.73 7.75 -39.16
C VAL A 20 32.50 6.75 -38.32
N ILE A 21 32.92 5.62 -38.91
CA ILE A 21 33.70 4.60 -38.20
C ILE A 21 35.02 5.18 -37.66
N THR A 22 35.73 5.95 -38.49
CA THR A 22 36.99 6.60 -38.08
C THR A 22 36.77 7.65 -37.00
N ALA A 23 35.70 8.45 -37.08
CA ALA A 23 35.37 9.44 -36.06
C ALA A 23 35.03 8.81 -34.72
N VAL A 24 34.26 7.72 -34.69
CA VAL A 24 33.97 7.00 -33.44
C VAL A 24 35.24 6.42 -32.81
N LYS A 25 36.13 5.82 -33.63
CA LYS A 25 37.44 5.33 -33.14
C LYS A 25 38.31 6.45 -32.58
N ASN A 26 38.33 7.62 -33.22
CA ASN A 26 39.09 8.77 -32.75
C ASN A 26 38.47 9.37 -31.49
N ALA A 27 37.14 9.41 -31.40
CA ALA A 27 36.45 9.91 -30.22
C ALA A 27 36.69 9.02 -29.00
N ALA A 28 36.70 7.70 -29.20
CA ALA A 28 37.08 6.72 -28.17
C ALA A 28 38.54 6.85 -27.73
N LYS A 29 39.47 7.18 -28.64
CA LYS A 29 40.90 7.39 -28.32
C LYS A 29 41.18 8.71 -27.58
N ASN A 30 40.47 9.78 -27.95
CA ASN A 30 40.74 11.13 -27.46
C ASN A 30 39.79 11.56 -26.33
N ASN A 31 38.98 10.64 -25.82
CA ASN A 31 37.99 10.87 -24.76
C ASN A 31 37.03 12.06 -25.03
N THR A 32 36.73 12.32 -26.31
CA THR A 32 35.79 13.37 -26.71
C THR A 32 34.36 12.84 -26.65
N SER A 33 33.37 13.72 -26.55
CA SER A 33 31.96 13.34 -26.40
C SER A 33 31.48 12.34 -27.48
N ILE A 34 31.26 11.10 -27.07
CA ILE A 34 30.69 10.05 -27.91
C ILE A 34 29.17 10.18 -27.76
N SER A 35 28.53 10.86 -28.71
CA SER A 35 27.08 10.88 -28.84
C SER A 35 26.70 10.89 -30.31
N VAL A 36 25.54 10.34 -30.65
CA VAL A 36 25.01 10.35 -32.03
C VAL A 36 25.04 11.77 -32.64
N SER A 37 24.74 12.79 -31.84
CA SER A 37 24.80 14.19 -32.26
C SER A 37 26.21 14.73 -32.48
N ALA A 38 27.16 14.36 -31.61
CA ALA A 38 28.55 14.82 -31.70
C ALA A 38 29.25 14.18 -32.91
N ILE A 39 29.07 12.87 -33.12
CA ILE A 39 29.66 12.13 -34.24
C ILE A 39 29.09 12.59 -35.58
N ALA A 40 27.79 12.88 -35.66
CA ALA A 40 27.15 13.46 -36.85
C ALA A 40 27.77 14.81 -37.25
N ARG A 41 27.94 15.71 -36.27
CA ARG A 41 28.57 17.02 -36.49
C ARG A 41 30.04 16.90 -36.89
N GLN A 42 30.80 16.04 -36.22
CA GLN A 42 32.23 15.85 -36.48
C GLN A 42 32.50 15.30 -37.89
N THR A 43 31.57 14.52 -38.44
CA THR A 43 31.74 13.84 -39.74
C THR A 43 31.02 14.55 -40.89
N GLY A 44 30.28 15.62 -40.59
CA GLY A 44 29.48 16.36 -41.57
C GLY A 44 28.34 15.52 -42.15
N VAL A 45 27.79 14.59 -41.38
CA VAL A 45 26.71 13.67 -41.78
C VAL A 45 25.44 14.00 -40.99
N ASP A 46 24.27 13.92 -41.65
CA ASP A 46 22.99 14.16 -40.97
C ASP A 46 22.63 13.03 -39.99
N ARG A 47 21.97 13.36 -38.88
CA ARG A 47 21.51 12.38 -37.87
C ARG A 47 20.62 11.30 -38.49
N THR A 48 19.79 11.69 -39.46
CA THR A 48 18.92 10.77 -40.20
C THR A 48 19.69 9.64 -40.87
N PHE A 49 20.91 9.91 -41.35
CA PHE A 49 21.79 8.91 -41.94
C PHE A 49 22.22 7.86 -40.90
N LEU A 50 22.60 8.29 -39.70
CA LEU A 50 22.97 7.38 -38.61
C LEU A 50 21.80 6.52 -38.15
N TYR A 51 20.59 7.08 -38.06
CA TYR A 51 19.39 6.30 -37.71
C TYR A 51 18.98 5.31 -38.81
N ARG A 52 19.26 5.61 -40.08
CA ARG A 52 19.01 4.69 -41.20
C ARG A 52 20.01 3.54 -41.24
N HIS A 53 21.20 3.71 -40.64
CA HIS A 53 22.27 2.72 -40.58
C HIS A 53 22.42 2.17 -39.15
N ARG A 54 21.62 1.15 -38.82
CA ARG A 54 21.57 0.55 -37.46
C ARG A 54 22.92 0.00 -36.98
N ASP A 55 23.78 -0.42 -37.91
CA ASP A 55 25.14 -0.87 -37.64
C ASP A 55 26.03 0.26 -37.11
N LEU A 56 25.97 1.45 -37.72
CA LEU A 56 26.70 2.62 -37.24
C LEU A 56 26.18 3.10 -35.89
N LEU A 57 24.87 3.05 -35.69
CA LEU A 57 24.23 3.40 -34.43
C LEU A 57 24.64 2.44 -33.30
N ALA A 58 24.68 1.14 -33.58
CA ALA A 58 25.20 0.14 -32.63
C ALA A 58 26.67 0.38 -32.28
N LEU A 59 27.50 0.80 -33.25
CA LEU A 59 28.90 1.14 -33.02
C LEU A 59 29.05 2.36 -32.10
N VAL A 60 28.26 3.42 -32.34
CA VAL A 60 28.24 4.61 -31.47
C VAL A 60 27.80 4.24 -30.04
N HIS A 61 26.74 3.45 -29.88
CA HIS A 61 26.29 3.03 -28.56
C HIS A 61 27.27 2.09 -27.85
N ALA A 62 27.92 1.18 -28.58
CA ALA A 62 28.98 0.34 -28.01
C ALA A 62 30.15 1.18 -27.51
N ALA A 63 30.53 2.22 -28.26
CA ALA A 63 31.59 3.15 -27.86
C ALA A 63 31.15 4.09 -26.71
N GLU A 64 29.88 4.46 -26.60
CA GLU A 64 29.30 5.18 -25.45
C GLU A 64 29.36 4.35 -24.15
N LEU A 65 29.23 3.04 -24.26
CA LEU A 65 29.25 2.10 -23.14
C LEU A 65 30.68 1.67 -22.74
N GLU A 66 31.69 1.89 -23.59
CA GLU A 66 33.08 1.68 -23.21
C GLU A 66 33.54 2.82 -22.28
N PRO A 67 33.94 2.51 -21.03
CA PRO A 67 34.46 3.52 -20.14
C PRO A 67 35.79 4.05 -20.69
N ALA A 68 35.85 5.36 -20.86
CA ALA A 68 37.05 6.09 -21.23
C ALA A 68 38.26 5.61 -20.43
N ARG A 69 39.24 5.02 -21.12
CA ARG A 69 40.54 4.72 -20.50
C ARG A 69 41.17 6.06 -20.13
N HIS A 70 41.44 6.21 -18.85
CA HIS A 70 41.79 7.45 -18.14
C HIS A 70 42.83 8.37 -18.80
N ASP A 71 42.64 9.67 -18.59
CA ASP A 71 43.70 10.68 -18.58
C ASP A 71 44.56 10.52 -17.30
N PRO A 72 45.90 10.56 -17.38
CA PRO A 72 46.80 10.33 -16.25
C PRO A 72 47.03 11.57 -15.35
N ALA A 73 46.31 12.68 -15.52
CA ALA A 73 46.58 13.91 -14.78
C ALA A 73 45.31 14.55 -14.19
N GLY A 74 45.10 14.36 -12.87
CA GLY A 74 44.60 15.48 -12.05
C GLY A 74 43.33 15.31 -11.20
N ALA A 75 42.64 14.18 -11.18
CA ALA A 75 41.56 13.97 -10.21
C ALA A 75 41.57 12.52 -9.71
N SER A 76 41.60 12.35 -8.38
CA SER A 76 41.60 11.03 -7.73
C SER A 76 40.50 10.15 -8.33
N PRO A 77 40.83 9.06 -9.02
CA PRO A 77 39.84 8.25 -9.70
C PRO A 77 39.13 7.42 -8.63
N VAL A 78 37.93 7.83 -8.23
CA VAL A 78 37.00 6.93 -7.55
C VAL A 78 36.79 5.77 -8.51
N SER A 79 37.40 4.62 -8.20
CA SER A 79 37.40 3.47 -9.09
C SER A 79 35.97 2.98 -9.29
N LEU A 80 35.71 2.34 -10.43
CA LEU A 80 34.45 1.65 -10.69
C LEU A 80 34.06 0.74 -9.50
N ALA A 81 35.05 0.06 -8.91
CA ALA A 81 34.88 -0.77 -7.73
C ALA A 81 34.36 0.01 -6.51
N SER A 82 34.83 1.25 -6.29
CA SER A 82 34.31 2.12 -5.21
C SER A 82 32.86 2.51 -5.46
N LEU A 83 32.49 2.88 -6.68
CA LEU A 83 31.10 3.22 -7.01
C LEU A 83 30.16 2.01 -6.89
N GLN A 84 30.62 0.82 -7.27
CA GLN A 84 29.88 -0.43 -7.05
C GLN A 84 29.70 -0.75 -5.57
N ALA A 85 30.74 -0.56 -4.76
CA ALA A 85 30.66 -0.73 -3.32
C ALA A 85 29.68 0.27 -2.68
N ASP A 86 29.69 1.53 -3.12
CA ASP A 86 28.77 2.57 -2.65
C ASP A 86 27.32 2.27 -3.05
N LEU A 87 27.10 1.79 -4.27
CA LEU A 87 25.77 1.35 -4.72
C LEU A 87 25.24 0.19 -3.88
N ALA A 88 26.07 -0.84 -3.66
CA ALA A 88 25.71 -1.99 -2.83
C ALA A 88 25.40 -1.57 -1.38
N ASN A 89 26.21 -0.66 -0.83
CA ASN A 89 25.99 -0.09 0.50
C ASN A 89 24.67 0.71 0.58
N ALA A 90 24.37 1.51 -0.44
CA ALA A 90 23.12 2.27 -0.52
C ALA A 90 21.90 1.33 -0.61
N GLN A 91 21.98 0.28 -1.44
CA GLN A 91 20.93 -0.74 -1.54
C GLN A 91 20.71 -1.45 -0.21
N ALA A 92 21.78 -1.87 0.48
CA ALA A 92 21.68 -2.50 1.79
C ALA A 92 21.17 -1.57 2.90
N ARG A 93 21.38 -0.24 2.79
CA ARG A 93 20.75 0.74 3.69
C ARG A 93 19.27 0.89 3.38
N ASN A 94 18.90 0.93 2.10
CA ASN A 94 17.51 1.06 1.67
C ASN A 94 16.67 -0.14 2.15
N THR A 95 17.15 -1.37 1.98
CA THR A 95 16.46 -2.57 2.47
C THR A 95 16.23 -2.53 3.99
N ARG A 96 17.25 -2.14 4.77
CA ARG A 96 17.11 -1.98 6.23
C ARG A 96 16.09 -0.92 6.61
N LEU A 97 16.04 0.20 5.90
CA LEU A 97 15.06 1.26 6.13
C LEU A 97 13.63 0.77 5.81
N VAL A 98 13.43 0.08 4.68
CA VAL A 98 12.13 -0.49 4.31
C VAL A 98 11.64 -1.48 5.36
N THR A 99 12.50 -2.39 5.83
CA THR A 99 12.13 -3.32 6.91
C THR A 99 11.75 -2.59 8.19
N ARG A 100 12.47 -1.52 8.55
CA ARG A 100 12.15 -0.72 9.75
C ARG A 100 10.83 0.02 9.62
N VAL A 101 10.53 0.58 8.45
CA VAL A 101 9.24 1.22 8.16
C VAL A 101 8.11 0.21 8.32
N GLN A 102 8.22 -0.97 7.71
CA GLN A 102 7.20 -2.03 7.85
C GLN A 102 6.98 -2.45 9.31
N GLN A 103 8.05 -2.57 10.10
CA GLN A 103 7.94 -2.86 11.53
C GLN A 103 7.23 -1.75 12.31
N MET A 104 7.52 -0.48 11.97
CA MET A 104 6.87 0.68 12.59
C MET A 104 5.39 0.76 12.20
N GLU A 105 5.05 0.56 10.93
CA GLU A 105 3.67 0.51 10.43
C GLU A 105 2.87 -0.61 11.11
N LYS A 106 3.47 -1.81 11.27
CA LYS A 106 2.83 -2.91 11.99
C LYS A 106 2.56 -2.54 13.45
N ARG A 107 3.56 -2.00 14.16
CA ARG A 107 3.38 -1.57 15.56
C ARG A 107 2.37 -0.44 15.71
N LEU A 108 2.37 0.51 14.78
CA LEU A 108 1.38 1.58 14.77
C LEU A 108 -0.02 0.99 14.56
N SER A 109 -0.17 0.04 13.64
CA SER A 109 -1.45 -0.64 13.39
C SER A 109 -1.92 -1.43 14.61
N GLU A 110 -1.01 -2.11 15.32
CA GLU A 110 -1.32 -2.80 16.57
C GLU A 110 -1.79 -1.82 17.65
N LEU A 111 -1.04 -0.72 17.88
CA LEU A 111 -1.39 0.29 18.88
C LEU A 111 -2.70 1.02 18.55
N MET A 112 -2.90 1.40 17.29
CA MET A 112 -4.13 2.04 16.84
C MET A 112 -5.30 1.05 16.84
N GLY A 113 -5.06 -0.22 16.50
CA GLY A 113 -6.06 -1.28 16.63
C GLY A 113 -6.49 -1.48 18.08
N GLU A 114 -5.52 -1.50 19.01
CA GLU A 114 -5.79 -1.60 20.44
C GLU A 114 -6.52 -0.36 20.98
N GLN A 115 -6.13 0.83 20.53
CA GLN A 115 -6.78 2.07 20.92
C GLN A 115 -8.19 2.18 20.34
N ALA A 116 -8.40 1.85 19.07
CA ALA A 116 -9.72 1.77 18.45
C ALA A 116 -10.59 0.70 19.11
N TRP A 117 -10.01 -0.44 19.49
CA TRP A 117 -10.68 -1.48 20.28
C TRP A 117 -11.14 -0.95 21.64
N ARG A 118 -10.27 -0.22 22.37
CA ARG A 118 -10.59 0.44 23.63
C ARG A 118 -11.65 1.54 23.49
N GLU A 119 -11.54 2.39 22.48
CA GLU A 119 -12.44 3.53 22.23
C GLU A 119 -13.80 3.09 21.66
N SER A 120 -13.88 1.97 20.95
CA SER A 120 -15.13 1.41 20.43
C SER A 120 -16.10 0.92 21.51
N GLY A 121 -15.70 0.93 22.78
CA GLY A 121 -16.51 0.39 23.88
C GLY A 121 -16.62 -1.14 23.89
N LEU A 122 -15.90 -1.82 22.98
CA LEU A 122 -15.72 -3.28 22.95
C LEU A 122 -14.51 -3.75 23.79
N GLY A 123 -13.73 -2.80 24.32
CA GLY A 123 -12.44 -3.01 24.98
C GLY A 123 -12.48 -3.36 26.47
N ALA A 124 -13.65 -3.37 27.09
CA ALA A 124 -13.92 -4.22 28.23
C ALA A 124 -15.09 -5.10 27.82
N PRO A 125 -15.08 -6.43 28.04
CA PRO A 125 -16.36 -7.08 28.22
C PRO A 125 -17.05 -6.26 29.31
N ALA A 126 -18.18 -5.61 29.01
CA ALA A 126 -19.11 -5.28 30.10
C ALA A 126 -19.23 -6.60 30.86
N ASP A 127 -18.66 -6.64 32.08
CA ASP A 127 -18.21 -7.86 32.74
C ASP A 127 -19.29 -8.90 32.50
N VAL A 128 -19.03 -9.86 31.60
CA VAL A 128 -20.11 -10.71 31.08
C VAL A 128 -20.75 -11.45 32.25
N GLU A 129 -19.96 -11.68 33.30
CA GLU A 129 -20.41 -12.17 34.59
C GLU A 129 -21.25 -11.15 35.36
N GLU A 130 -20.95 -9.86 35.36
CA GLU A 130 -21.82 -8.80 35.93
C GLU A 130 -23.14 -8.66 35.17
N LEU A 131 -23.11 -8.71 33.83
CA LEU A 131 -24.32 -8.70 33.02
C LEU A 131 -25.15 -9.96 33.24
N GLN A 132 -24.53 -11.13 33.28
CA GLN A 132 -25.21 -12.39 33.61
C GLN A 132 -25.78 -12.36 35.03
N ARG A 133 -25.02 -11.87 36.02
CA ARG A 133 -25.51 -11.66 37.40
C ARG A 133 -26.72 -10.73 37.43
N THR A 134 -26.68 -9.65 36.66
CA THR A 134 -27.77 -8.67 36.57
C THR A 134 -29.01 -9.28 35.91
N ILE A 135 -28.82 -10.05 34.84
CA ILE A 135 -29.89 -10.78 34.16
C ILE A 135 -30.53 -11.79 35.13
N THR A 136 -29.75 -12.62 35.80
CA THR A 136 -30.26 -13.60 36.77
C THR A 136 -30.99 -12.91 37.93
N TRP A 137 -30.49 -11.77 38.42
CA TRP A 137 -31.16 -10.99 39.45
C TRP A 137 -32.50 -10.43 38.97
N LEU A 138 -32.55 -9.88 37.74
CA LEU A 138 -33.78 -9.37 37.14
C LEU A 138 -34.81 -10.49 36.90
N GLU A 139 -34.37 -11.65 36.45
CA GLU A 139 -35.22 -12.83 36.27
C GLU A 139 -35.84 -13.29 37.59
N GLN A 140 -35.02 -13.42 38.64
CA GLN A 140 -35.51 -13.77 39.99
C GLN A 140 -36.49 -12.73 40.53
N ARG A 141 -36.21 -11.44 40.30
CA ARG A 141 -37.11 -10.36 40.71
C ARG A 141 -38.44 -10.41 39.97
N ASN A 142 -38.44 -10.72 38.66
CA ASN A 142 -39.65 -10.88 37.88
C ASN A 142 -40.50 -12.06 38.37
N VAL A 143 -39.87 -13.21 38.68
CA VAL A 143 -40.58 -14.37 39.26
C VAL A 143 -41.20 -14.00 40.61
N GLY A 144 -40.45 -13.32 41.48
CA GLY A 144 -40.98 -12.87 42.78
C GLY A 144 -42.14 -11.88 42.64
N LEU A 145 -42.05 -10.93 41.71
CA LEU A 145 -43.14 -9.98 41.44
C LEU A 145 -44.39 -10.67 40.88
N ALA A 146 -44.22 -11.67 40.00
CA ALA A 146 -45.34 -12.45 39.47
C ALA A 146 -46.07 -13.23 40.56
N SER A 147 -45.32 -13.89 41.46
CA SER A 147 -45.92 -14.62 42.59
C SER A 147 -46.66 -13.69 43.56
N ASN A 148 -46.12 -12.50 43.84
CA ASN A 148 -46.82 -11.51 44.66
C ASN A 148 -48.11 -11.01 44.00
N LEU A 149 -48.11 -10.86 42.68
CA LEU A 149 -49.31 -10.49 41.93
C LEU A 149 -50.39 -11.57 42.07
N GLU A 150 -50.02 -12.83 41.88
CA GLU A 150 -50.93 -13.98 42.03
C GLU A 150 -51.52 -14.06 43.45
N GLU A 151 -50.70 -13.87 44.48
CA GLU A 151 -51.18 -13.84 45.87
C GLU A 151 -52.20 -12.71 46.09
N ARG A 152 -51.90 -11.49 45.62
CA ARG A 152 -52.79 -10.34 45.76
C ARG A 152 -54.09 -10.52 44.97
N GLU A 153 -54.05 -11.16 43.80
CA GLU A 153 -55.24 -11.49 43.02
C GLU A 153 -56.13 -12.50 43.75
N ALA A 154 -55.53 -13.53 44.36
CA ALA A 154 -56.25 -14.50 45.17
C ALA A 154 -56.89 -13.86 46.42
N GLU A 155 -56.15 -13.00 47.12
CA GLU A 155 -56.67 -12.23 48.26
C GLU A 155 -57.84 -11.32 47.84
N LEU A 156 -57.71 -10.63 46.70
CA LEU A 156 -58.77 -9.77 46.16
C LEU A 156 -60.02 -10.57 45.82
N GLU A 157 -59.91 -11.74 45.20
CA GLU A 157 -61.09 -12.56 44.93
C GLU A 157 -61.71 -13.14 46.20
N ALA A 158 -60.92 -13.55 47.18
CA ALA A 158 -61.44 -13.96 48.48
C ALA A 158 -62.24 -12.83 49.15
N ALA A 159 -61.70 -11.59 49.15
CA ALA A 159 -62.40 -10.43 49.67
C ALA A 159 -63.68 -10.10 48.89
N ARG A 160 -63.68 -10.23 47.55
CA ARG A 160 -64.86 -10.04 46.71
C ARG A 160 -65.93 -11.11 46.98
N VAL A 161 -65.55 -12.37 47.15
CA VAL A 161 -66.46 -13.46 47.52
C VAL A 161 -67.09 -13.16 48.88
N ALA A 162 -66.28 -12.84 49.90
CA ALA A 162 -66.77 -12.52 51.24
C ALA A 162 -67.74 -11.32 51.23
N ASN A 163 -67.43 -10.28 50.43
CA ASN A 163 -68.31 -9.11 50.30
C ASN A 163 -69.65 -9.46 49.60
N ARG A 164 -69.61 -10.31 48.55
CA ARG A 164 -70.82 -10.84 47.91
C ARG A 164 -71.67 -11.65 48.89
N GLU A 165 -71.05 -12.49 49.73
CA GLU A 165 -71.75 -13.28 50.75
C GLU A 165 -72.37 -12.40 51.84
N LEU A 166 -71.62 -11.41 52.36
CA LEU A 166 -72.14 -10.44 53.33
C LEU A 166 -73.34 -9.68 52.77
N THR A 167 -73.24 -9.21 51.52
CA THR A 167 -74.34 -8.52 50.84
C THR A 167 -75.57 -9.43 50.70
N ARG A 168 -75.39 -10.71 50.34
CA ARG A 168 -76.48 -11.69 50.28
C ARG A 168 -77.13 -11.89 51.66
N ALA A 169 -76.33 -12.04 52.72
CA ALA A 169 -76.83 -12.22 54.08
C ALA A 169 -77.62 -10.99 54.58
N LEU A 170 -77.13 -9.77 54.31
CA LEU A 170 -77.83 -8.53 54.65
C LEU A 170 -79.16 -8.39 53.91
N ASN A 171 -79.19 -8.70 52.60
CA ASN A 171 -80.42 -8.65 51.81
C ASN A 171 -81.44 -9.70 52.27
N GLN A 172 -81.01 -10.90 52.65
CA GLN A 172 -81.89 -11.93 53.21
C GLN A 172 -82.48 -11.49 54.56
N LYS A 173 -81.67 -10.93 55.46
CA LYS A 173 -82.13 -10.42 56.76
C LYS A 173 -83.10 -9.24 56.62
N GLY A 174 -82.85 -8.32 55.68
CA GLY A 174 -83.77 -7.20 55.41
C GLY A 174 -85.08 -7.61 54.71
N ALA A 175 -85.11 -8.76 54.03
CA ALA A 175 -86.32 -9.33 53.45
C ALA A 175 -87.18 -10.10 54.47
N THR A 176 -86.58 -10.59 55.56
CA THR A 176 -87.30 -11.25 56.67
C THR A 176 -87.89 -10.28 57.69
N ASP A 177 -87.41 -9.03 57.74
CA ASP A 177 -87.89 -7.96 58.64
C ASP A 177 -88.96 -7.03 57.99
N ARG A 178 -89.52 -7.40 56.82
CA ARG A 178 -90.67 -6.76 56.17
C ARG A 178 -91.86 -7.70 56.11
#